data_AF-A0A6L8H5G4-F1
#
_entry.id   AF-A0A6L8H5G4-F1
#
_cell.length_a   1.000
_cell.length_b   1.000
_cell.length_c   1.000
_cell.angle_alpha   90.00
_cell.angle_beta   90.00
_cell.angle_gamma   90.00
#
_symmetry.space_group_name_H-M   'P 1'
#
loop_
_entity.id
_entity.type
_entity.pdbx_description
1 polymer ?
#
loop_
_entity_poly.entity_id
_entity_poly.type
_entity_poly.pdbx_seq_one_letter_code
_entity_poly.pdbx_strand_id
1 'polypeptide(L)'
;MIYFQTKPDAVFEAILKEAFASEASEIQLLSDDGAIDSWEGLYPETSQRLCPYEAVRVLVQLSAAVNDSRVYRLTDLHWLVLYEALRNFCATHNDLLDDFDQHTRPVGDYKIGEVDGEALVTIYFWDTDFLFCNRKETWAGQTSNPRQCADIEESSSEQDAAIIALEPVDELGWIVREPLFQSGSTRYPDFGEG
;
A
#
# COMPACT_ATOMS: atom_id res chain seq x y z
N MET A 1 2.10 9.78 -10.12
CA MET A 1 3.12 9.00 -9.41
C MET A 1 3.18 9.40 -7.94
N ILE A 2 3.57 8.50 -7.05
CA ILE A 2 3.76 8.78 -5.61
C ILE A 2 5.17 9.37 -5.37
N TYR A 3 5.28 10.33 -4.46
CA TYR A 3 6.55 10.98 -4.11
C TYR A 3 7.36 10.17 -3.08
N PHE A 4 8.07 9.16 -3.56
CA PHE A 4 9.02 8.35 -2.78
C PHE A 4 10.38 9.04 -2.58
N GLN A 5 11.24 8.47 -1.73
CA GLN A 5 12.62 8.91 -1.53
C GLN A 5 13.48 8.68 -2.79
N THR A 6 13.42 7.46 -3.31
CA THR A 6 14.04 7.06 -4.58
C THR A 6 12.98 7.10 -5.68
N LYS A 7 13.33 7.56 -6.88
CA LYS A 7 12.41 7.50 -8.01
C LYS A 7 12.02 6.04 -8.28
N PRO A 8 10.72 5.69 -8.26
CA PRO A 8 10.26 4.35 -8.62
C PRO A 8 10.78 3.93 -9.98
N ASP A 9 11.28 2.70 -10.08
CA ASP A 9 11.43 2.05 -11.36
C ASP A 9 10.11 1.36 -11.78
N ALA A 10 10.06 0.92 -13.03
CA ALA A 10 8.84 0.37 -13.59
C ALA A 10 8.42 -0.98 -12.95
N VAL A 11 9.37 -1.70 -12.34
CA VAL A 11 9.07 -2.95 -11.62
C VAL A 11 8.42 -2.63 -10.27
N PHE A 12 8.96 -1.65 -9.54
CA PHE A 12 8.31 -1.18 -8.32
C PHE A 12 6.92 -0.63 -8.58
N GLU A 13 6.73 0.14 -9.66
CA GLU A 13 5.40 0.63 -10.05
C GLU A 13 4.44 -0.53 -10.35
N ALA A 14 4.90 -1.61 -10.99
CA ALA A 14 4.08 -2.79 -11.23
C ALA A 14 3.71 -3.50 -9.93
N ILE A 15 4.65 -3.64 -9.00
CA ILE A 15 4.41 -4.17 -7.65
C ILE A 15 3.35 -3.34 -6.91
N LEU A 16 3.47 -2.01 -6.92
CA LEU A 16 2.49 -1.13 -6.27
C LEU A 16 1.09 -1.30 -6.86
N LYS A 17 0.97 -1.38 -8.19
CA LYS A 17 -0.32 -1.57 -8.87
C LYS A 17 -0.96 -2.90 -8.47
N GLU A 18 -0.18 -3.98 -8.50
CA GLU A 18 -0.67 -5.31 -8.12
C GLU A 18 -1.04 -5.37 -6.64
N ALA A 19 -0.19 -4.84 -5.76
CA ALA A 19 -0.46 -4.76 -4.32
C ALA A 19 -1.75 -3.99 -4.05
N PHE A 20 -1.93 -2.80 -4.61
CA PHE A 20 -3.15 -2.02 -4.35
C PHE A 20 -4.41 -2.69 -4.90
N ALA A 21 -4.34 -3.35 -6.05
CA ALA A 21 -5.48 -4.05 -6.64
C ALA A 21 -5.85 -5.31 -5.83
N SER A 22 -4.86 -6.11 -5.45
CA SER A 22 -5.05 -7.31 -4.63
C SER A 22 -5.64 -6.96 -3.27
N GLU A 23 -5.03 -6.00 -2.57
CA GLU A 23 -5.45 -5.62 -1.22
C GLU A 23 -6.81 -4.93 -1.20
N ALA A 24 -7.13 -4.11 -2.20
CA ALA A 24 -8.47 -3.52 -2.29
C ALA A 24 -9.56 -4.59 -2.48
N SER A 25 -9.25 -5.64 -3.24
CA SER A 25 -10.17 -6.76 -3.46
C SER A 25 -10.32 -7.61 -2.19
N GLU A 26 -9.21 -7.89 -1.50
CA GLU A 26 -9.21 -8.66 -0.25
C GLU A 26 -9.99 -7.93 0.85
N ILE A 27 -9.72 -6.64 1.06
CA ILE A 27 -10.42 -5.84 2.09
C ILE A 27 -11.92 -5.74 1.78
N GLN A 28 -12.30 -5.62 0.51
CA GLN A 28 -13.71 -5.63 0.11
C GLN A 28 -14.38 -6.95 0.46
N LEU A 29 -13.72 -8.09 0.20
CA LEU A 29 -14.22 -9.42 0.57
C LEU A 29 -14.40 -9.55 2.09
N LEU A 30 -13.41 -9.12 2.88
CA LEU A 30 -13.50 -9.12 4.35
C LEU A 30 -14.65 -8.26 4.87
N SER A 31 -14.90 -7.13 4.22
CA SER A 31 -16.02 -6.24 4.53
C SER A 31 -17.37 -6.88 4.23
N ASP A 32 -17.50 -7.52 3.07
CA ASP A 32 -18.75 -8.14 2.61
C ASP A 32 -19.11 -9.39 3.45
N ASP A 33 -18.10 -10.15 3.89
CA ASP A 33 -18.26 -11.33 4.74
C ASP A 33 -18.43 -10.98 6.24
N GLY A 34 -18.33 -9.70 6.61
CA GLY A 34 -18.39 -9.25 8.01
C GLY A 34 -17.25 -9.80 8.88
N ALA A 35 -16.12 -10.16 8.26
CA ALA A 35 -14.98 -10.81 8.91
C ALA A 35 -14.06 -9.80 9.62
N ILE A 36 -14.61 -9.06 10.59
CA ILE A 36 -13.91 -7.98 11.30
C ILE A 36 -12.63 -8.48 12.00
N ASP A 37 -12.65 -9.68 12.60
CA ASP A 37 -11.47 -10.25 13.25
C ASP A 37 -10.32 -10.50 12.26
N SER A 38 -10.65 -10.88 11.01
CA SER A 38 -9.67 -11.06 9.94
C SER A 38 -9.11 -9.72 9.45
N TRP A 39 -9.95 -8.68 9.39
CA TRP A 39 -9.51 -7.31 9.08
C TRP A 39 -8.50 -6.78 10.11
N GLU A 40 -8.80 -6.90 11.40
CA GLU A 40 -7.89 -6.49 12.48
C GLU A 40 -6.59 -7.31 12.50
N GLY A 41 -6.66 -8.60 12.12
CA GLY A 41 -5.49 -9.47 12.05
C GLY A 41 -4.54 -9.15 10.89
N LEU A 42 -5.07 -8.85 9.70
CA LEU A 42 -4.28 -8.56 8.50
C LEU A 42 -3.78 -7.11 8.44
N TYR A 43 -4.52 -6.19 9.05
CA TYR A 43 -4.23 -4.75 9.05
C TYR A 43 -4.27 -4.19 10.47
N PRO A 44 -3.40 -4.67 11.38
CA PRO A 44 -3.46 -4.31 12.79
C PRO A 44 -3.29 -2.81 13.04
N GLU A 45 -2.54 -2.10 12.21
CA GLU A 45 -2.31 -0.67 12.39
C GLU A 45 -3.35 0.19 11.66
N THR A 46 -3.76 -0.21 10.45
CA THR A 46 -4.79 0.50 9.69
C THR A 46 -6.17 0.33 10.35
N SER A 47 -6.51 -0.86 10.86
CA SER A 47 -7.80 -1.14 11.50
C SER A 47 -8.08 -0.31 12.75
N GLN A 48 -7.03 0.16 13.43
CA GLN A 48 -7.14 1.08 14.56
C GLN A 48 -7.60 2.49 14.15
N ARG A 49 -7.48 2.84 12.87
CA ARG A 49 -7.64 4.20 12.34
C ARG A 49 -8.72 4.30 11.27
N LEU A 50 -8.93 3.23 10.50
CA LEU A 50 -9.87 3.15 9.38
C LEU A 50 -10.75 1.91 9.48
N CYS A 51 -11.98 2.04 9.03
CA CYS A 51 -12.78 0.88 8.68
C CYS A 51 -12.34 0.31 7.31
N PRO A 52 -12.73 -0.94 6.97
CA PRO A 52 -12.40 -1.55 5.68
C PRO A 52 -12.75 -0.67 4.47
N TYR A 53 -13.95 -0.08 4.47
CA TYR A 53 -14.41 0.78 3.38
C TYR A 53 -13.53 2.03 3.18
N GLU A 54 -13.10 2.67 4.27
CA GLU A 54 -12.20 3.82 4.20
C GLU A 54 -10.81 3.41 3.68
N ALA A 55 -10.30 2.24 4.11
CA ALA A 55 -9.03 1.71 3.62
C ALA A 55 -9.08 1.40 2.11
N VAL A 56 -10.17 0.82 1.61
CA VAL A 56 -10.39 0.62 0.17
C VAL A 56 -10.35 1.96 -0.58
N ARG A 57 -11.02 2.99 -0.07
CA ARG A 57 -10.97 4.33 -0.69
C ARG A 57 -9.56 4.91 -0.71
N VAL A 58 -8.75 4.72 0.34
CA VAL A 58 -7.34 5.12 0.36
C VAL A 58 -6.54 4.37 -0.71
N LEU A 59 -6.72 3.05 -0.82
CA LEU A 59 -6.06 2.24 -1.86
C LEU A 59 -6.44 2.68 -3.28
N VAL A 60 -7.71 3.06 -3.50
CA VAL A 60 -8.15 3.63 -4.79
C VAL A 60 -7.45 4.96 -5.08
N GLN A 61 -7.29 5.84 -4.09
CA GLN A 61 -6.52 7.08 -4.28
C GLN A 61 -5.04 6.81 -4.59
N LEU A 62 -4.41 5.87 -3.89
CA LEU A 62 -3.03 5.47 -4.13
C LEU A 62 -2.85 4.86 -5.52
N SER A 63 -3.77 3.99 -5.95
CA SER A 63 -3.76 3.39 -7.29
C SER A 63 -3.93 4.43 -8.39
N ALA A 64 -4.85 5.38 -8.22
CA ALA A 64 -4.99 6.52 -9.13
C ALA A 64 -3.71 7.36 -9.18
N ALA A 65 -3.09 7.62 -8.03
CA ALA A 65 -1.86 8.38 -7.94
C ALA A 65 -0.70 7.67 -8.64
N VAL A 66 -0.55 6.35 -8.56
CA VAL A 66 0.50 5.63 -9.30
C VAL A 66 0.37 5.80 -10.81
N ASN A 67 -0.87 5.84 -11.33
CA ASN A 67 -1.13 5.95 -12.78
C ASN A 67 -1.17 7.40 -13.32
N ASP A 68 -1.21 8.41 -12.45
CA ASP A 68 -1.24 9.81 -12.89
C ASP A 68 0.16 10.32 -13.26
N SER A 69 0.21 11.22 -14.24
CA SER A 69 1.38 12.00 -14.64
C SER A 69 1.93 12.95 -13.56
N ARG A 70 1.07 13.45 -12.66
CA ARG A 70 1.45 14.34 -11.55
C ARG A 70 2.08 13.56 -10.42
N VAL A 71 2.96 14.19 -9.66
CA VAL A 71 3.58 13.56 -8.48
C VAL A 71 2.84 13.99 -7.22
N TYR A 72 2.58 13.06 -6.29
CA TYR A 72 1.78 13.33 -5.09
C TYR A 72 2.51 13.02 -3.80
N ARG A 73 2.35 13.90 -2.81
CA ARG A 73 2.78 13.68 -1.43
C ARG A 73 1.72 12.89 -0.67
N LEU A 74 2.17 11.84 0.02
CA LEU A 74 1.33 11.04 0.89
C LEU A 74 1.29 11.65 2.30
N THR A 75 0.13 11.52 2.96
CA THR A 75 0.02 11.74 4.41
C THR A 75 0.43 10.48 5.19
N ASP A 76 0.60 10.58 6.50
CA ASP A 76 0.91 9.42 7.36
C ASP A 76 -0.07 8.26 7.19
N LEU A 77 -1.36 8.57 6.98
CA LEU A 77 -2.39 7.56 6.75
C LEU A 77 -2.18 6.82 5.43
N HIS A 78 -1.84 7.55 4.36
CA HIS A 78 -1.55 6.95 3.06
C HIS A 78 -0.30 6.09 3.12
N TRP A 79 0.74 6.57 3.82
CA TRP A 79 1.96 5.79 4.05
C TRP A 79 1.68 4.50 4.82
N LEU A 80 0.82 4.56 5.83
CA LEU A 80 0.44 3.39 6.61
C LEU A 80 -0.26 2.33 5.76
N VAL A 81 -1.30 2.73 5.01
CA VAL A 81 -2.05 1.80 4.14
C VAL A 81 -1.15 1.23 3.05
N LEU A 82 -0.28 2.06 2.45
CA LEU A 82 0.70 1.61 1.47
C LEU A 82 1.68 0.59 2.06
N TYR A 83 2.18 0.84 3.27
CA TYR A 83 3.11 -0.06 3.96
C TYR A 83 2.49 -1.44 4.21
N GLU A 84 1.29 -1.49 4.78
CA GLU A 84 0.64 -2.78 5.06
C GLU A 84 0.27 -3.52 3.76
N ALA A 85 -0.21 -2.80 2.75
CA ALA A 85 -0.48 -3.38 1.43
C ALA A 85 0.77 -3.99 0.79
N LEU A 86 1.91 -3.29 0.85
CA LEU A 86 3.17 -3.79 0.30
C LEU A 86 3.70 -4.98 1.10
N ARG A 87 3.60 -4.94 2.44
CA ARG A 87 4.00 -6.04 3.33
C ARG A 87 3.22 -7.31 2.99
N ASN A 88 1.90 -7.20 2.91
CA ASN A 88 1.01 -8.31 2.62
C ASN A 88 1.27 -8.87 1.21
N PHE A 89 1.42 -8.00 0.21
CA PHE A 89 1.81 -8.40 -1.14
C PHE A 89 3.13 -9.20 -1.14
N CYS A 90 4.18 -8.71 -0.47
CA CYS A 90 5.47 -9.40 -0.45
C CYS A 90 5.34 -10.79 0.19
N ALA A 91 4.63 -10.89 1.33
CA ALA A 91 4.38 -12.17 2.00
C ALA A 91 3.63 -13.15 1.09
N THR A 92 2.47 -12.75 0.57
CA THR A 92 1.66 -13.60 -0.31
C THR A 92 2.39 -13.95 -1.61
N HIS A 93 3.12 -13.01 -2.21
CA HIS A 93 3.87 -13.28 -3.43
C HIS A 93 4.95 -14.33 -3.22
N ASN A 94 5.72 -14.21 -2.13
CA ASN A 94 6.81 -15.12 -1.79
C ASN A 94 6.28 -16.50 -1.36
N ASP A 95 5.22 -16.55 -0.54
CA ASP A 95 4.58 -17.82 -0.14
C ASP A 95 4.12 -18.61 -1.38
N LEU A 96 3.54 -17.93 -2.38
CA LEU A 96 3.11 -18.57 -3.62
C LEU A 96 4.28 -18.98 -4.53
N LEU A 97 5.47 -18.39 -4.41
CA LEU A 97 6.66 -18.93 -5.09
C LEU A 97 7.05 -20.28 -4.49
N ASP A 98 7.06 -20.36 -3.16
CA ASP A 98 7.42 -21.56 -2.41
C ASP A 98 6.39 -22.69 -2.61
N ASP A 99 5.09 -22.39 -2.49
CA ASP A 99 4.00 -23.38 -2.60
C ASP A 99 3.95 -24.07 -3.98
N PHE A 100 4.37 -23.36 -5.03
CA PHE A 100 4.33 -23.87 -6.40
C PHE A 100 5.71 -24.26 -6.95
N ASP A 101 6.78 -24.24 -6.14
CA ASP A 101 8.17 -24.48 -6.55
C ASP A 101 8.57 -23.62 -7.78
N GLN A 102 8.09 -22.37 -7.80
CA GLN A 102 8.32 -21.41 -8.88
C GLN A 102 9.42 -20.43 -8.50
N HIS A 103 10.31 -20.15 -9.43
CA HIS A 103 11.41 -19.20 -9.20
C HIS A 103 11.02 -17.75 -9.54
N THR A 104 9.94 -17.57 -10.32
CA THR A 104 9.39 -16.27 -10.71
C THR A 104 7.90 -16.37 -10.95
N ARG A 105 7.17 -15.27 -10.69
CA ARG A 105 5.75 -15.09 -10.97
C ARG A 105 5.50 -13.78 -11.72
N PRO A 106 4.42 -13.72 -12.52
CA PRO A 106 4.08 -12.49 -13.24
C PRO A 106 3.60 -11.39 -12.28
N VAL A 107 4.10 -10.17 -12.47
CA VAL A 107 3.64 -8.94 -11.80
C VAL A 107 3.60 -7.84 -12.86
N GLY A 108 2.39 -7.52 -13.33
CA GLY A 108 2.21 -6.72 -14.55
C GLY A 108 2.90 -7.36 -15.76
N ASP A 109 3.73 -6.58 -16.46
CA ASP A 109 4.51 -7.03 -17.63
C ASP A 109 5.84 -7.73 -17.25
N TYR A 110 6.13 -7.87 -15.96
CA TYR A 110 7.40 -8.41 -15.46
C TYR A 110 7.23 -9.82 -14.92
N LYS A 111 8.31 -10.59 -14.95
CA LYS A 111 8.43 -11.85 -14.20
C LYS A 111 9.46 -11.63 -13.10
N ILE A 112 9.00 -11.62 -11.86
CA ILE A 112 9.85 -11.35 -10.70
C ILE A 112 9.84 -12.56 -9.76
N GLY A 113 10.99 -12.87 -9.17
CA GLY A 113 11.09 -13.87 -8.12
C GLY A 113 10.78 -13.27 -6.76
N GLU A 114 11.59 -13.60 -5.76
CA GLU A 114 11.38 -13.16 -4.37
C GLU A 114 11.40 -11.63 -4.26
N VAL A 115 10.47 -11.08 -3.50
CA VAL A 115 10.42 -9.64 -3.22
C VAL A 115 10.84 -9.39 -1.78
N ASP A 116 11.93 -8.65 -1.60
CA ASP A 116 12.46 -8.26 -0.30
C ASP A 116 11.77 -6.97 0.17
N GLY A 117 10.68 -7.14 0.92
CA GLY A 117 9.85 -6.03 1.40
C GLY A 117 10.60 -5.05 2.31
N GLU A 118 11.55 -5.53 3.13
CA GLU A 118 12.34 -4.66 4.01
C GLU A 118 13.27 -3.76 3.20
N ALA A 119 13.89 -4.30 2.14
CA ALA A 119 14.69 -3.53 1.22
C ALA A 119 13.84 -2.47 0.48
N LEU A 120 12.61 -2.81 0.05
CA LEU A 120 11.71 -1.84 -0.59
C LEU A 120 11.39 -0.66 0.33
N VAL A 121 11.07 -0.93 1.60
CA VAL A 121 10.81 0.13 2.58
C VAL A 121 12.06 0.99 2.75
N THR A 122 13.23 0.37 2.92
CA THR A 122 14.51 1.07 3.10
C THR A 122 14.89 1.97 1.91
N ILE A 123 14.54 1.58 0.68
CA ILE A 123 14.91 2.31 -0.55
C ILE A 123 13.94 3.44 -0.86
N TYR A 124 12.64 3.19 -0.68
CA TYR A 124 11.59 4.04 -1.24
C TYR A 124 10.93 4.93 -0.18
N PHE A 125 10.87 4.53 1.08
CA PHE A 125 10.20 5.32 2.11
C PHE A 125 11.12 6.40 2.67
N TRP A 126 10.55 7.58 2.97
CA TRP A 126 11.32 8.68 3.56
C TRP A 126 11.68 8.41 5.03
N ASP A 127 10.75 7.82 5.77
CA ASP A 127 10.88 7.33 7.14
C ASP A 127 9.78 6.28 7.39
N THR A 128 9.74 5.73 8.60
CA THR A 128 8.69 4.81 9.06
C THR A 128 8.00 5.31 10.33
N ASP A 129 8.08 6.62 10.60
CA ASP A 129 7.56 7.22 11.84
C ASP A 129 6.04 7.11 11.94
N PHE A 130 5.35 7.00 10.80
CA PHE A 130 3.90 6.75 10.73
C PHE A 130 3.47 5.45 11.42
N LEU A 131 4.35 4.45 11.53
CA LEU A 131 4.07 3.20 12.27
C LEU A 131 4.00 3.43 13.78
N PHE A 132 4.78 4.38 14.29
CA PHE A 132 4.87 4.67 15.72
C PHE A 132 3.96 5.82 16.16
N CYS A 133 3.20 6.40 15.23
CA CYS A 133 2.34 7.54 15.51
C CYS A 133 1.13 7.09 16.35
N ASN A 134 1.36 6.96 17.65
CA ASN A 134 0.42 6.55 18.70
C ASN A 134 -0.57 7.67 19.06
N ARG A 135 -0.75 8.67 18.19
CA ARG A 135 -1.53 9.87 18.49
C ARG A 135 -3.02 9.58 18.42
N LYS A 136 -3.55 9.09 19.54
CA LYS A 136 -4.95 9.25 19.93
C LYS A 136 -5.41 10.73 20.04
N GLU A 137 -4.51 11.71 19.90
CA GLU A 137 -4.79 13.11 20.26
C GLU A 137 -4.85 14.13 19.10
N THR A 138 -4.63 13.78 17.83
CA THR A 138 -4.76 14.77 16.72
C THR A 138 -5.72 14.41 15.61
N TRP A 139 -6.40 13.27 15.68
CA TRP A 139 -7.43 12.90 14.69
C TRP A 139 -8.85 13.22 15.17
N ALA A 140 -8.95 13.94 16.29
CA ALA A 140 -10.19 14.35 16.98
C ALA A 140 -11.14 15.25 16.16
N GLY A 141 -10.96 15.34 14.84
CA GLY A 141 -11.91 15.95 13.93
C GLY A 141 -12.76 14.96 13.13
N GLN A 142 -12.27 13.76 12.81
CA GLN A 142 -12.82 13.01 11.65
C GLN A 142 -12.51 11.50 11.68
N THR A 143 -13.10 10.74 12.60
CA THR A 143 -13.24 9.29 12.41
C THR A 143 -14.55 8.82 13.02
N SER A 144 -15.40 8.24 12.18
CA SER A 144 -16.52 7.41 12.61
C SER A 144 -15.98 6.26 13.46
N ASN A 145 -16.70 5.86 14.49
CA ASN A 145 -16.28 4.76 15.35
C ASN A 145 -16.07 3.49 14.49
N PRO A 146 -14.89 2.84 14.48
CA PRO A 146 -14.63 1.68 13.61
C PRO A 146 -15.58 0.50 13.86
N ARG A 147 -16.26 0.48 15.02
CA ARG A 147 -17.29 -0.50 15.37
C ARG A 147 -18.70 -0.23 14.80
N GLN A 148 -18.94 0.92 14.15
CA GLN A 148 -20.26 1.30 13.64
C GLN A 148 -20.47 1.03 12.15
N CYS A 149 -19.49 0.45 11.44
CA CYS A 149 -19.59 0.23 10.00
C CYS A 149 -20.46 -0.98 9.58
N ALA A 150 -20.92 -1.81 10.53
CA ALA A 150 -21.76 -2.96 10.23
C ALA A 150 -23.22 -2.62 9.83
N ASP A 151 -23.65 -1.37 10.03
CA ASP A 151 -25.05 -0.94 9.81
C ASP A 151 -25.23 0.03 8.61
N ILE A 152 -24.28 0.10 7.67
CA ILE A 152 -24.41 0.98 6.50
C ILE A 152 -25.24 0.28 5.40
N GLU A 153 -26.52 0.03 5.69
CA GLU A 153 -27.54 -0.03 4.64
C GLU A 153 -27.82 1.40 4.15
N GLU A 154 -27.72 1.61 2.83
CA GLU A 154 -28.13 2.79 2.05
C GLU A 154 -28.85 3.91 2.83
N SER A 155 -28.10 4.80 3.46
CA SER A 155 -28.60 6.12 3.86
C SER A 155 -27.56 7.19 3.60
N SER A 156 -27.65 7.69 2.36
CA SER A 156 -27.11 8.94 1.88
C SER A 156 -27.51 10.10 2.81
N SER A 157 -26.61 10.51 3.70
CA SER A 157 -26.21 11.91 3.96
C SER A 157 -25.45 12.03 5.29
N GLU A 158 -24.22 12.53 5.25
CA GLU A 158 -23.48 13.16 6.38
C GLU A 158 -22.55 12.33 7.28
N GLN A 159 -21.99 11.19 6.81
CA GLN A 159 -20.80 10.58 7.44
C GLN A 159 -19.70 10.23 6.42
N ASP A 160 -19.41 11.17 5.51
CA ASP A 160 -18.15 11.14 4.77
C ASP A 160 -17.05 11.70 5.69
N ALA A 161 -16.40 10.83 6.47
CA ALA A 161 -15.05 11.15 6.94
C ALA A 161 -14.20 11.39 5.68
N ALA A 162 -13.89 12.65 5.41
CA ALA A 162 -13.21 13.04 4.19
C ALA A 162 -11.77 12.50 4.26
N ILE A 163 -11.51 11.39 3.55
CA ILE A 163 -10.14 10.94 3.31
C ILE A 163 -9.40 12.11 2.66
N ILE A 164 -8.37 12.58 3.34
CA ILE A 164 -7.57 13.74 2.93
C ILE A 164 -7.08 13.49 1.51
N ALA A 165 -7.35 14.43 0.59
CA ALA A 165 -6.90 14.29 -0.78
C ALA A 165 -5.37 14.40 -0.87
N LEU A 166 -4.78 13.67 -1.82
CA LEU A 166 -3.36 13.75 -2.11
C LEU A 166 -2.95 15.12 -2.66
N GLU A 167 -1.85 15.65 -2.15
CA GLU A 167 -1.33 16.95 -2.56
C GLU A 167 -0.29 16.80 -3.68
N PRO A 168 -0.40 17.52 -4.81
CA PRO A 168 0.61 17.48 -5.85
C PRO A 168 1.93 18.12 -5.37
N VAL A 169 3.04 17.61 -5.89
CA VAL A 169 4.40 18.09 -5.60
C VAL A 169 4.98 18.76 -6.83
N ASP A 170 5.36 20.04 -6.69
CA ASP A 170 5.93 20.83 -7.78
C ASP A 170 7.46 20.65 -7.91
N GLU A 171 8.16 20.42 -6.80
CA GLU A 171 9.61 20.25 -6.77
C GLU A 171 10.01 18.83 -6.34
N LEU A 172 10.66 18.10 -7.24
CA LEU A 172 11.03 16.70 -7.02
C LEU A 172 12.48 16.59 -6.53
N GLY A 173 12.65 16.12 -5.29
CA GLY A 173 13.93 15.81 -4.66
C GLY A 173 14.28 14.32 -4.68
N TRP A 174 13.89 13.58 -5.71
CA TRP A 174 14.17 12.15 -5.80
C TRP A 174 15.66 11.84 -5.85
N ILE A 175 16.03 10.76 -5.16
CA ILE A 175 17.27 10.06 -5.47
C ILE A 175 17.04 9.31 -6.79
N VAL A 176 17.79 9.66 -7.83
CA VAL A 176 17.78 8.94 -9.11
C VAL A 176 18.87 7.87 -9.07
N ARG A 177 18.48 6.61 -9.30
CA ARG A 177 19.38 5.45 -9.33
C ARG A 177 19.17 4.65 -10.62
N GLU A 178 20.10 3.74 -10.87
CA GLU A 178 19.90 2.70 -11.89
C GLU A 178 18.73 1.77 -11.49
N PRO A 179 18.05 1.13 -12.46
CA PRO A 179 16.97 0.19 -12.17
C PRO A 179 17.41 -0.90 -11.21
N LEU A 180 16.57 -1.23 -10.24
CA LEU A 180 16.84 -2.24 -9.21
C LEU A 180 16.41 -3.64 -9.65
N PHE A 181 16.06 -3.80 -10.93
CA PHE A 181 15.74 -5.09 -11.52
C PHE A 181 16.59 -5.31 -12.77
N GLN A 182 17.34 -6.41 -12.78
CA GLN A 182 18.13 -6.83 -13.92
C GLN A 182 17.45 -7.98 -14.68
N SER A 183 17.64 -8.03 -15.99
CA SER A 183 17.09 -9.12 -16.80
C SER A 183 17.68 -10.46 -16.36
N GLY A 184 16.81 -11.39 -15.98
CA GLY A 184 17.21 -12.71 -15.48
C GLY A 184 17.38 -12.76 -13.96
N SER A 185 17.15 -11.65 -13.24
CA SER A 185 17.14 -11.64 -11.79
C SER A 185 15.99 -12.49 -11.23
N THR A 186 16.27 -13.17 -10.12
CA THR A 186 15.29 -13.97 -9.37
C THR A 186 14.85 -13.28 -8.08
N ARG A 187 15.22 -12.02 -7.89
CA ARG A 187 14.84 -11.24 -6.71
C ARG A 187 14.60 -9.77 -7.05
N TYR A 188 13.85 -9.07 -6.22
CA TYR A 188 13.69 -7.63 -6.30
C TYR A 188 13.65 -7.00 -4.90
N PRO A 189 14.42 -5.92 -4.62
CA PRO A 189 15.45 -5.35 -5.49
C PRO A 189 16.65 -6.31 -5.67
N ASP A 190 17.27 -6.19 -6.84
CA ASP A 190 18.50 -6.87 -7.21
C ASP A 190 19.68 -5.91 -7.04
N PHE A 191 20.47 -6.14 -5.99
CA PHE A 191 21.67 -5.36 -5.75
C PHE A 191 22.89 -5.83 -6.54
N GLY A 192 22.75 -6.92 -7.31
CA GLY A 192 23.87 -7.69 -7.84
C GLY A 192 24.67 -8.33 -6.70
N GLU A 193 25.01 -9.61 -6.83
CA GLU A 193 26.17 -10.10 -6.08
C GLU A 193 27.39 -9.36 -6.62
N GLY A 194 28.07 -8.59 -5.75
CA GLY A 194 29.37 -8.00 -6.05
C GLY A 194 30.47 -9.04 -6.22
#